data_AF-A0A1H1YJL4-F1
#
_entry.id   AF-A0A1H1YJL4-F1
#
_cell.length_a   1.000
_cell.length_b   1.000
_cell.length_c   1.000
_cell.angle_alpha   90.00
_cell.angle_beta   90.00
_cell.angle_gamma   90.00
#
_symmetry.space_group_name_H-M   'P 1'
#
loop_
_entity.id
_entity.type
_entity.pdbx_description
1 polymer ?
#
loop_
_entity_poly.entity_id
_entity_poly.type
_entity_poly.pdbx_seq_one_letter_code
_entity_poly.pdbx_strand_id
1 'polypeptide(L)'
;MNLSSSLSCVPAPILPGQERLPSPVNRRQQMRANPFMRPKAVAWSASPMKQPRLRSAVLTDEAARLYRCIAYTMQAYGVVMNGHMTIAWQEFRIRDHEQATKVLTEFNARMGKWLSVDGTGRKRKGVSLSTYGVGEKYFYTFIHEHALDHGFHTHQLIGVTDGKARAYAERAVRVLERLTGVTKAPTSAVVFTPGTVRDGFAPYLPRFRQNEVKRCWIWFRYLAKNLSPHEFKHIGDQCELQRNIFRIHRVFLPPQPVTCSDLFGCSQNIGIGAQTKDGFVSKFDSGDWTKLYSGSELDEYRQHVQQHERDTELAAIFDRVKI
;
A
#
# COMPACT_ATOMS: atom_id res chain seq x y z
N MET A 1 43.51 -56.59 -44.49
CA MET A 1 44.85 -55.95 -44.52
C MET A 1 44.64 -54.48 -44.27
N ASN A 2 45.05 -53.95 -43.13
CA ASN A 2 45.21 -52.52 -42.92
C ASN A 2 46.25 -52.28 -41.85
N LEU A 3 47.20 -51.42 -42.21
CA LEU A 3 48.47 -51.19 -41.55
C LEU A 3 48.31 -50.28 -40.34
N SER A 4 49.05 -50.64 -39.29
CA SER A 4 49.35 -49.85 -38.12
C SER A 4 50.14 -48.58 -38.48
N SER A 5 49.77 -47.44 -37.90
CA SER A 5 50.72 -46.36 -37.64
C SER A 5 50.45 -45.75 -36.27
N SER A 6 51.44 -45.91 -35.41
CA SER A 6 51.56 -45.35 -34.08
C SER A 6 52.02 -43.89 -34.16
N LEU A 7 51.32 -42.99 -33.48
CA LEU A 7 51.87 -41.70 -33.08
C LEU A 7 51.61 -41.47 -31.59
N SER A 8 52.72 -41.46 -30.87
CA SER A 8 52.86 -41.17 -29.45
C SER A 8 52.70 -39.67 -29.18
N CYS A 9 51.69 -39.29 -28.40
CA CYS A 9 51.58 -37.94 -27.86
C CYS A 9 52.27 -37.86 -26.50
N VAL A 10 53.32 -37.04 -26.44
CA VAL A 10 54.02 -36.62 -25.21
C VAL A 10 53.13 -35.61 -24.46
N PRO A 11 52.90 -35.75 -23.14
CA PRO A 11 52.17 -34.75 -22.38
C PRO A 11 53.03 -33.50 -22.10
N ALA A 12 52.41 -32.33 -22.22
CA ALA A 12 52.99 -31.02 -21.95
C ALA A 12 53.37 -30.84 -20.46
N PRO A 13 54.39 -30.01 -20.16
CA PRO A 13 54.80 -29.74 -18.79
C PRO A 13 53.76 -28.92 -18.01
N ILE A 14 53.57 -29.31 -16.74
CA ILE A 14 52.65 -28.71 -15.77
C ILE A 14 53.25 -27.41 -15.24
N LEU A 15 52.51 -26.30 -15.36
CA LEU A 15 52.86 -25.01 -14.75
C LEU A 15 52.65 -25.05 -13.22
N PRO A 16 53.58 -24.51 -12.41
CA PRO A 16 53.42 -24.43 -10.97
C PRO A 16 52.50 -23.25 -10.60
N GLY A 17 51.41 -23.52 -9.88
CA GLY A 17 50.52 -22.45 -9.38
C GLY A 17 49.05 -22.79 -9.19
N GLN A 18 48.60 -24.03 -9.37
CA GLN A 18 47.22 -24.42 -9.05
C GLN A 18 47.11 -24.95 -7.62
N GLU A 19 46.56 -24.13 -6.74
CA GLU A 19 46.03 -24.56 -5.45
C GLU A 19 44.96 -25.64 -5.65
N ARG A 20 45.12 -26.76 -4.94
CA ARG A 20 44.16 -27.87 -4.93
C ARG A 20 42.83 -27.40 -4.34
N LEU A 21 41.77 -27.43 -5.14
CA LEU A 21 40.41 -27.34 -4.61
C LEU A 21 40.11 -28.57 -3.73
N PRO A 22 39.55 -28.39 -2.52
CA PRO A 22 39.24 -29.52 -1.65
C PRO A 22 38.10 -30.39 -2.20
N SER A 23 38.28 -31.70 -2.03
CA SER A 23 37.40 -32.79 -2.45
C SER A 23 35.97 -32.66 -1.90
N PRO A 24 34.92 -33.04 -2.65
CA PRO A 24 33.53 -32.89 -2.25
C PRO A 24 33.06 -34.08 -1.39
N VAL A 25 33.61 -34.21 -0.18
CA VAL A 25 33.11 -35.20 0.80
C VAL A 25 32.95 -34.51 2.16
N ASN A 26 31.84 -33.77 2.31
CA ASN A 26 31.11 -33.52 3.59
C ASN A 26 30.08 -32.37 3.55
N ARG A 27 29.43 -32.09 2.41
CA ARG A 27 28.39 -31.03 2.36
C ARG A 27 27.04 -31.37 3.02
N ARG A 28 26.82 -32.60 3.48
CA ARG A 28 25.54 -33.03 4.06
C ARG A 28 25.43 -32.90 5.58
N GLN A 29 26.51 -32.62 6.31
CA GLN A 29 26.44 -32.41 7.78
C GLN A 29 26.57 -30.94 8.23
N GLN A 30 26.85 -30.00 7.31
CA GLN A 30 26.98 -28.56 7.61
C GLN A 30 25.70 -27.72 7.36
N MET A 31 24.52 -28.33 7.21
CA MET A 31 23.25 -27.60 7.05
C MET A 31 22.33 -27.67 8.29
N ARG A 32 22.84 -28.07 9.45
CA ARG A 32 22.19 -27.81 10.74
C ARG A 32 22.79 -26.53 11.33
N ALA A 33 21.92 -25.59 11.70
CA ALA A 33 22.21 -24.21 12.08
C ALA A 33 22.54 -23.27 10.91
N ASN A 34 21.57 -23.02 10.02
CA ASN A 34 21.50 -21.72 9.38
C ASN A 34 20.73 -20.79 10.35
N PRO A 35 21.39 -19.87 11.07
CA PRO A 35 20.75 -18.93 11.98
C PRO A 35 20.06 -17.86 11.13
N PHE A 36 19.00 -18.25 10.44
CA PHE A 36 18.07 -17.30 9.86
C PHE A 36 17.58 -16.41 10.99
N MET A 37 18.10 -15.17 10.96
CA MET A 37 17.82 -14.07 11.86
C MET A 37 16.46 -14.25 12.54
N ARG A 38 16.47 -14.66 13.81
CA ARG A 38 15.35 -14.31 14.67
C ARG A 38 15.25 -12.78 14.55
N PRO A 39 14.14 -12.21 14.08
CA PRO A 39 13.97 -10.78 14.16
C PRO A 39 14.19 -10.44 15.62
N LYS A 40 15.23 -9.64 15.92
CA LYS A 40 15.37 -9.07 17.25
C LYS A 40 14.03 -8.36 17.48
N ALA A 41 13.22 -8.91 18.38
CA ALA A 41 12.06 -8.20 18.88
C ALA A 41 12.57 -6.82 19.25
N VAL A 42 11.98 -5.78 18.67
CA VAL A 42 12.42 -4.41 18.94
C VAL A 42 12.30 -4.24 20.44
N ALA A 43 13.44 -4.25 21.13
CA ALA A 43 13.50 -4.13 22.58
C ALA A 43 13.26 -2.65 22.87
N TRP A 44 11.98 -2.30 23.05
CA TRP A 44 11.57 -0.95 23.37
C TRP A 44 12.06 -0.63 24.78
N SER A 45 13.15 0.15 24.89
CA SER A 45 13.63 0.66 26.18
C SER A 45 12.54 1.54 26.81
N ALA A 46 12.16 1.22 28.04
CA ALA A 46 11.13 1.94 28.78
C ALA A 46 11.61 3.35 29.17
N SER A 47 11.43 4.33 28.29
CA SER A 47 11.45 5.74 28.70
C SER A 47 10.33 5.99 29.73
N PRO A 48 10.52 6.89 30.71
CA PRO A 48 9.48 7.21 31.69
C PRO A 48 8.19 7.60 30.97
N MET A 49 7.14 6.81 31.17
CA MET A 49 5.88 6.92 30.43
C MET A 49 5.19 8.23 30.83
N LYS A 50 5.26 9.26 29.97
CA LYS A 50 4.27 10.34 30.01
C LYS A 50 2.89 9.69 29.90
N GLN A 51 1.98 10.03 30.81
CA GLN A 51 0.63 9.50 30.74
C GLN A 51 0.03 9.81 29.34
N PRO A 52 -0.57 8.83 28.68
CA PRO A 52 -1.13 9.03 27.35
C PRO A 52 -2.23 10.08 27.42
N ARG A 53 -2.15 11.11 26.57
CA ARG A 53 -3.15 12.16 26.49
C ARG A 53 -4.33 11.64 25.67
N LEU A 54 -5.49 11.50 26.32
CA LEU A 54 -6.73 11.19 25.62
C LEU A 54 -7.13 12.37 24.74
N ARG A 55 -7.48 12.10 23.48
CA ARG A 55 -8.09 13.04 22.55
C ARG A 55 -9.37 12.47 21.96
N SER A 56 -10.23 13.36 21.47
CA SER A 56 -11.39 12.96 20.68
C SER A 56 -10.97 12.24 19.41
N ALA A 57 -11.69 11.18 19.05
CA ALA A 57 -11.59 10.48 17.77
C ALA A 57 -12.60 10.96 16.72
N VAL A 58 -13.38 12.01 17.04
CA VAL A 58 -14.24 12.70 16.07
C VAL A 58 -13.34 13.31 15.01
N LEU A 59 -13.66 13.08 13.73
CA LEU A 59 -12.90 13.63 12.62
C LEU A 59 -13.31 15.10 12.41
N THR A 60 -12.35 15.95 12.07
CA THR A 60 -12.57 17.32 11.59
C THR A 60 -12.01 17.41 10.15
N ASP A 61 -10.93 18.16 9.92
CA ASP A 61 -10.27 18.28 8.61
C ASP A 61 -9.63 16.96 8.14
N GLU A 62 -9.49 15.94 9.01
CA GLU A 62 -8.98 14.64 8.60
C GLU A 62 -9.80 14.02 7.45
N ALA A 63 -11.12 14.21 7.42
CA ALA A 63 -11.96 13.71 6.32
C ALA A 63 -11.63 14.41 4.99
N ALA A 64 -11.44 15.74 5.02
CA ALA A 64 -11.05 16.51 3.84
C ALA A 64 -9.64 16.13 3.37
N ARG A 65 -8.69 15.95 4.29
CA ARG A 65 -7.33 15.48 3.97
C ARG A 65 -7.35 14.08 3.33
N LEU A 66 -8.16 13.18 3.86
CA LEU A 66 -8.38 11.86 3.27
C LEU A 66 -8.91 11.97 1.83
N TYR A 67 -9.93 12.79 1.61
CA TYR A 67 -10.49 13.04 0.28
C TYR A 67 -9.43 13.56 -0.70
N ARG A 68 -8.69 14.61 -0.32
CA ARG A 68 -7.63 15.21 -1.14
C ARG A 68 -6.59 14.18 -1.57
N CYS A 69 -6.15 13.31 -0.66
CA CYS A 69 -5.16 12.28 -0.98
C CYS A 69 -5.71 11.29 -2.02
N ILE A 70 -6.96 10.84 -1.87
CA ILE A 70 -7.60 9.92 -2.82
C ILE A 70 -7.76 10.59 -4.19
N ALA A 71 -8.30 11.80 -4.23
CA ALA A 71 -8.50 12.58 -5.45
C ALA A 71 -7.18 12.84 -6.19
N TYR A 72 -6.14 13.27 -5.47
CA TYR A 72 -4.81 13.47 -6.03
C TYR A 72 -4.19 12.15 -6.54
N THR A 73 -4.43 11.03 -5.86
CA THR A 73 -3.97 9.71 -6.33
C THR A 73 -4.56 9.38 -7.71
N MET A 74 -5.83 9.72 -7.94
CA MET A 74 -6.47 9.54 -9.25
C MET A 74 -5.90 10.50 -10.29
N GLN A 75 -5.76 11.79 -9.95
CA GLN A 75 -5.33 12.83 -10.89
C GLN A 75 -3.86 12.76 -11.28
N ALA A 76 -2.96 12.51 -10.33
CA ALA A 76 -1.52 12.51 -10.59
C ALA A 76 -1.00 11.14 -11.09
N TYR A 77 -1.69 10.05 -10.73
CA TYR A 77 -1.18 8.70 -10.97
C TYR A 77 -2.14 7.78 -11.72
N GLY A 78 -3.38 8.20 -11.98
CA GLY A 78 -4.38 7.33 -12.61
C GLY A 78 -4.79 6.15 -11.73
N VAL A 79 -4.54 6.22 -10.43
CA VAL A 79 -4.74 5.09 -9.50
C VAL A 79 -6.01 5.32 -8.69
N VAL A 80 -6.92 4.34 -8.74
CA VAL A 80 -8.07 4.26 -7.84
C VAL A 80 -7.70 3.38 -6.65
N MET A 81 -7.97 3.83 -5.43
CA MET A 81 -7.79 2.99 -4.23
C MET A 81 -8.85 1.89 -4.22
N ASN A 82 -8.42 0.70 -4.61
CA ASN A 82 -9.27 -0.40 -5.03
C ASN A 82 -9.31 -1.55 -4.01
N GLY A 83 -8.66 -1.37 -2.86
CA GLY A 83 -8.76 -2.23 -1.68
C GLY A 83 -9.07 -1.43 -0.42
N HIS A 84 -9.89 -2.00 0.45
CA HIS A 84 -10.20 -1.51 1.80
C HIS A 84 -9.81 -2.56 2.82
N MET A 85 -8.85 -2.24 3.68
CA MET A 85 -8.37 -3.11 4.74
C MET A 85 -8.80 -2.57 6.10
N THR A 86 -9.32 -3.44 6.97
CA THR A 86 -9.58 -3.14 8.37
C THR A 86 -8.65 -3.97 9.23
N ILE A 87 -7.94 -3.32 10.17
CA ILE A 87 -7.08 -3.98 11.17
C ILE A 87 -7.71 -3.80 12.55
N ALA A 88 -8.13 -4.89 13.19
CA ALA A 88 -8.63 -4.89 14.56
C ALA A 88 -7.46 -5.11 15.54
N TRP A 89 -6.95 -4.05 16.15
CA TRP A 89 -5.71 -4.10 16.93
C TRP A 89 -5.78 -4.98 18.17
N GLN A 90 -6.97 -5.08 18.77
CA GLN A 90 -7.22 -5.98 19.90
C GLN A 90 -6.94 -7.46 19.58
N GLU A 91 -7.18 -7.89 18.34
CA GLU A 91 -6.94 -9.26 17.88
C GLU A 91 -5.43 -9.56 17.75
N PHE A 92 -4.63 -8.51 17.64
CA PHE A 92 -3.17 -8.56 17.71
C PHE A 92 -2.62 -8.35 19.13
N ARG A 93 -3.51 -8.36 20.15
CA ARG A 93 -3.18 -8.09 21.55
C ARG A 93 -2.58 -6.69 21.79
N ILE A 94 -2.88 -5.74 20.91
CA ILE A 94 -2.47 -4.34 21.05
C ILE A 94 -3.67 -3.53 21.52
N ARG A 95 -3.58 -3.00 22.74
CA ARG A 95 -4.57 -2.10 23.34
C ARG A 95 -4.09 -0.66 23.44
N ASP A 96 -2.77 -0.44 23.38
CA ASP A 96 -2.19 0.90 23.34
C ASP A 96 -2.28 1.45 21.91
N HIS A 97 -2.99 2.56 21.72
CA HIS A 97 -3.20 3.13 20.39
C HIS A 97 -1.88 3.69 19.82
N GLU A 98 -0.98 4.18 20.67
CA GLU A 98 0.36 4.64 20.25
C GLU A 98 1.26 3.48 19.81
N GLN A 99 1.11 2.32 20.43
CA GLN A 99 1.77 1.11 19.94
C GLN A 99 1.20 0.69 18.58
N ALA A 100 -0.12 0.75 18.40
CA ALA A 100 -0.77 0.42 17.15
C ALA A 100 -0.33 1.34 15.99
N THR A 101 -0.20 2.66 16.20
CA THR A 101 0.31 3.60 15.18
C THR A 101 1.76 3.30 14.78
N LYS A 102 2.62 2.94 15.74
CA LYS A 102 4.01 2.51 15.47
C LYS A 102 4.06 1.24 14.63
N VAL A 103 3.25 0.24 14.99
CA VAL A 103 3.14 -1.02 14.23
C VAL A 103 2.60 -0.75 12.83
N LEU A 104 1.59 0.11 12.67
CA LEU A 104 1.04 0.49 11.37
C LEU A 104 2.09 1.20 10.50
N THR A 105 2.91 2.08 11.08
CA THR A 105 3.99 2.78 10.38
C THR A 105 5.01 1.79 9.81
N GLU A 106 5.52 0.89 10.65
CA GLU A 106 6.46 -0.15 10.23
C GLU A 106 5.81 -1.15 9.24
N PHE A 107 4.53 -1.47 9.43
CA PHE A 107 3.75 -2.27 8.48
C PHE A 107 3.73 -1.61 7.10
N ASN A 108 3.38 -0.33 7.02
CA ASN A 108 3.32 0.41 5.76
C ASN A 108 4.69 0.49 5.08
N ALA A 109 5.77 0.68 5.84
CA ALA A 109 7.13 0.65 5.30
C ALA A 109 7.48 -0.73 4.70
N ARG A 110 7.11 -1.83 5.37
CA ARG A 110 7.35 -3.20 4.88
C ARG A 110 6.50 -3.55 3.67
N MET A 111 5.25 -3.10 3.63
CA MET A 111 4.36 -3.30 2.48
C MET A 111 4.83 -2.49 1.28
N GLY A 112 5.25 -1.24 1.49
CA GLY A 112 5.86 -0.40 0.45
C GLY A 112 7.11 -1.03 -0.15
N LYS A 113 8.03 -1.52 0.70
CA LYS A 113 9.22 -2.26 0.24
C LYS A 113 8.87 -3.55 -0.48
N TRP A 114 7.80 -4.23 -0.07
CA TRP A 114 7.38 -5.48 -0.71
C TRP A 114 6.81 -5.23 -2.11
N LEU A 115 6.00 -4.18 -2.28
CA LEU A 115 5.41 -3.80 -3.57
C LEU A 115 6.43 -3.24 -4.56
N SER A 116 7.49 -2.58 -4.07
CA SER A 116 8.50 -1.97 -4.93
C SER A 116 9.51 -2.96 -5.53
N VAL A 117 9.58 -4.20 -5.04
CA VAL A 117 10.52 -5.20 -5.57
C VAL A 117 10.01 -5.73 -6.90
N ASP A 118 10.74 -5.38 -7.96
CA ASP A 118 10.55 -5.95 -9.29
C ASP A 118 11.03 -7.41 -9.35
N GLY A 119 10.22 -8.29 -9.93
CA GLY A 119 10.51 -9.72 -10.08
C GLY A 119 11.71 -10.02 -11.00
N THR A 120 12.22 -9.02 -11.72
CA THR A 120 13.32 -9.12 -12.69
C THR A 120 14.70 -9.27 -12.04
N GLY A 121 14.91 -8.79 -10.81
CA GLY A 121 16.26 -8.58 -10.27
C GLY A 121 16.93 -9.75 -9.55
N ARG A 122 16.20 -10.77 -9.08
CA ARG A 122 16.77 -11.97 -8.41
C ARG A 122 15.70 -13.04 -8.27
N LYS A 123 15.77 -14.10 -9.08
CA LYS A 123 15.00 -15.34 -8.85
C LYS A 123 15.39 -15.90 -7.48
N ARG A 124 14.59 -15.65 -6.44
CA ARG A 124 14.64 -16.52 -5.25
C ARG A 124 14.24 -17.91 -5.70
N LYS A 125 15.13 -18.88 -5.50
CA LYS A 125 14.89 -20.29 -5.87
C LYS A 125 13.54 -20.73 -5.29
N GLY A 126 12.58 -21.10 -6.15
CA GLY A 126 11.24 -21.53 -5.75
C GLY A 126 10.13 -20.47 -5.79
N VAL A 127 10.41 -19.23 -6.23
CA VAL A 127 9.38 -18.20 -6.42
C VAL A 127 9.25 -17.89 -7.91
N SER A 128 8.08 -18.17 -8.51
CA SER A 128 7.83 -17.86 -9.91
C SER A 128 7.80 -16.33 -10.14
N LEU A 129 8.44 -15.87 -11.22
CA LEU A 129 8.39 -14.46 -11.66
C LEU A 129 6.93 -13.96 -11.82
N SER A 130 6.02 -14.87 -12.18
CA SER A 130 4.60 -14.59 -12.40
C SER A 130 3.87 -14.05 -11.17
N THR A 131 4.38 -14.28 -9.96
CA THR A 131 3.71 -13.88 -8.71
C THR A 131 4.03 -12.43 -8.32
N TYR A 132 5.11 -11.84 -8.84
CA TYR A 132 5.59 -10.52 -8.39
C TYR A 132 5.53 -9.42 -9.46
N GLY A 133 5.61 -9.76 -10.75
CA GLY A 133 5.47 -8.78 -11.83
C GLY A 133 6.43 -7.58 -11.72
N VAL A 134 6.06 -6.46 -12.35
CA VAL A 134 6.77 -5.18 -12.26
C VAL A 134 6.54 -4.57 -10.87
N GLY A 135 7.59 -4.03 -10.26
CA GLY A 135 7.49 -3.31 -8.98
C GLY A 135 6.57 -2.09 -9.11
N GLU A 136 5.78 -1.81 -8.07
CA GLU A 136 4.79 -0.72 -8.10
C GLU A 136 4.93 0.23 -6.91
N LYS A 137 4.46 1.47 -7.11
CA LYS A 137 4.38 2.46 -6.04
C LYS A 137 3.27 2.06 -5.05
N TYR A 138 3.55 2.19 -3.76
CA TYR A 138 2.56 1.91 -2.72
C TYR A 138 1.76 3.16 -2.38
N PHE A 139 0.47 3.14 -2.73
CA PHE A 139 -0.48 4.19 -2.42
C PHE A 139 -1.40 3.74 -1.29
N TYR A 140 -1.45 4.50 -0.20
CA TYR A 140 -2.41 4.25 0.86
C TYR A 140 -2.88 5.51 1.55
N THR A 141 -4.09 5.43 2.12
CA THR A 141 -4.59 6.35 3.14
C THR A 141 -5.19 5.53 4.28
N PHE A 142 -5.17 6.04 5.51
CA PHE A 142 -5.80 5.38 6.64
C PHE A 142 -6.50 6.35 7.57
N ILE A 143 -7.49 5.84 8.30
CA ILE A 143 -8.09 6.47 9.47
C ILE A 143 -8.10 5.48 10.64
N HIS A 144 -7.77 5.98 11.83
CA HIS A 144 -7.99 5.28 13.09
C HIS A 144 -9.38 5.57 13.63
N GLU A 145 -10.05 4.54 14.10
CA GLU A 145 -11.37 4.62 14.72
C GLU A 145 -11.36 3.88 16.05
N HIS A 146 -12.13 4.37 17.01
CA HIS A 146 -12.39 3.68 18.26
C HIS A 146 -13.89 3.53 18.45
N ALA A 147 -14.40 2.36 18.09
CA ALA A 147 -15.81 2.04 18.23
C ALA A 147 -16.08 1.35 19.58
N LEU A 148 -17.30 1.50 20.09
CA LEU A 148 -17.73 0.89 21.36
C LEU A 148 -17.69 -0.65 21.34
N ASP A 149 -18.09 -1.24 20.22
CA ASP A 149 -18.25 -2.69 20.01
C ASP A 149 -17.00 -3.36 19.42
N HIS A 150 -16.21 -2.62 18.66
CA HIS A 150 -15.03 -3.16 17.95
C HIS A 150 -13.68 -2.67 18.51
N GLY A 151 -13.70 -1.76 19.48
CA GLY A 151 -12.48 -1.18 20.04
C GLY A 151 -11.69 -0.35 19.02
N PHE A 152 -10.40 -0.15 19.31
CA PHE A 152 -9.50 0.59 18.44
C PHE A 152 -9.11 -0.23 17.20
N HIS A 153 -9.34 0.34 16.03
CA HIS A 153 -9.07 -0.29 14.74
C HIS A 153 -8.61 0.74 13.70
N THR A 154 -8.01 0.25 12.62
CA THR A 154 -7.60 1.08 11.47
C THR A 154 -8.36 0.65 10.24
N HIS A 155 -8.94 1.61 9.53
CA HIS A 155 -9.38 1.44 8.15
C HIS A 155 -8.33 2.03 7.21
N GLN A 156 -7.91 1.28 6.20
CA GLN A 156 -6.92 1.69 5.22
C GLN A 156 -7.46 1.48 3.80
N LEU A 157 -7.41 2.51 2.96
CA LEU A 157 -7.64 2.39 1.53
C LEU A 157 -6.30 2.28 0.81
N ILE A 158 -6.23 1.37 -0.15
CA ILE A 158 -4.97 0.98 -0.79
C ILE A 158 -5.20 0.87 -2.30
N GLY A 159 -4.26 1.38 -3.09
CA GLY A 159 -4.17 1.07 -4.53
C GLY A 159 -3.25 -0.14 -4.75
N VAL A 160 -3.79 -1.24 -5.28
CA VAL A 160 -3.02 -2.44 -5.62
C VAL A 160 -3.35 -2.87 -7.04
N THR A 161 -2.34 -3.12 -7.87
CA THR A 161 -2.58 -3.60 -9.25
C THR A 161 -3.35 -4.93 -9.27
N ASP A 162 -4.16 -5.09 -10.31
CA ASP A 162 -4.89 -6.31 -10.62
C ASP A 162 -4.00 -7.56 -10.52
N GLY A 163 -4.56 -8.64 -9.97
CA GLY A 163 -3.85 -9.90 -9.76
C GLY A 163 -2.95 -9.94 -8.52
N LYS A 164 -2.52 -8.79 -7.97
CA LYS A 164 -1.68 -8.76 -6.76
C LYS A 164 -2.46 -8.65 -5.46
N ALA A 165 -3.72 -8.25 -5.48
CA ALA A 165 -4.43 -7.95 -4.22
C ALA A 165 -4.66 -9.18 -3.31
N ARG A 166 -4.81 -10.39 -3.85
CA ARG A 166 -4.79 -11.62 -3.02
C ARG A 166 -3.45 -11.80 -2.32
N ALA A 167 -2.35 -11.69 -3.08
CA ALA A 167 -1.00 -11.78 -2.54
C ALA A 167 -0.71 -10.66 -1.53
N TYR A 168 -1.23 -9.45 -1.77
CA TYR A 168 -1.17 -8.33 -0.83
C TYR A 168 -1.88 -8.68 0.48
N ALA A 169 -3.12 -9.17 0.43
CA ALA A 169 -3.90 -9.51 1.63
C ALA A 169 -3.20 -10.61 2.46
N GLU A 170 -2.75 -11.69 1.81
CA GLU A 170 -2.00 -12.77 2.46
C GLU A 170 -0.68 -12.25 3.06
N ARG A 171 0.01 -11.34 2.34
CA ARG A 171 1.25 -10.74 2.82
C ARG A 171 1.01 -9.82 4.01
N ALA A 172 -0.06 -9.03 3.99
CA ALA A 172 -0.39 -8.07 5.03
C ALA A 172 -0.55 -8.77 6.39
N VAL A 173 -1.33 -9.86 6.42
CA VAL A 173 -1.52 -10.69 7.63
C VAL A 173 -0.17 -11.17 8.16
N ARG A 174 0.67 -11.76 7.30
CA ARG A 174 1.98 -12.29 7.70
C ARG A 174 2.95 -11.20 8.20
N VAL A 175 2.87 -9.99 7.66
CA VAL A 175 3.68 -8.87 8.12
C VAL A 175 3.22 -8.44 9.52
N LEU A 176 1.91 -8.30 9.73
CA LEU A 176 1.33 -7.94 11.03
C LEU A 176 1.61 -9.01 12.09
N GLU A 177 1.42 -10.29 11.80
CA GLU A 177 1.78 -11.41 12.69
C GLU A 177 3.24 -11.32 13.16
N ARG A 178 4.16 -11.03 12.23
CA ARG A 178 5.59 -10.88 12.56
C ARG A 178 5.90 -9.64 13.38
N LEU A 179 5.23 -8.52 13.09
CA LEU A 179 5.45 -7.26 13.80
C LEU A 179 4.90 -7.30 15.22
N THR A 180 3.82 -8.03 15.43
CA THR A 180 3.12 -8.12 16.70
C THR A 180 3.54 -9.33 17.55
N GLY A 181 4.26 -10.29 16.95
CA GLY A 181 4.65 -11.54 17.60
C GLY A 181 3.51 -12.55 17.73
N VAL A 182 2.33 -12.24 17.18
CA VAL A 182 1.18 -13.16 17.14
C VAL A 182 1.45 -14.24 16.10
N THR A 183 1.45 -15.51 16.52
CA THR A 183 1.79 -16.64 15.64
C THR A 183 0.76 -16.91 14.55
N LYS A 184 -0.53 -16.72 14.87
CA LYS A 184 -1.65 -16.90 13.95
C LYS A 184 -2.75 -15.94 14.34
N ALA A 185 -2.97 -14.90 13.55
CA ALA A 185 -4.02 -13.94 13.80
C ALA A 185 -5.40 -14.56 13.49
N PRO A 186 -6.47 -14.24 14.25
CA PRO A 186 -7.84 -14.57 13.87
C PRO A 186 -8.18 -14.00 12.49
N THR A 187 -9.08 -14.65 11.75
CA THR A 187 -9.52 -14.14 10.43
C THR A 187 -10.25 -12.80 10.53
N SER A 188 -10.79 -12.45 11.69
CA SER A 188 -11.36 -11.14 12.00
C SER A 188 -10.32 -10.04 12.21
N ALA A 189 -9.05 -10.40 12.49
CA ALA A 189 -8.00 -9.44 12.80
C ALA A 189 -7.67 -8.51 11.63
N VAL A 190 -7.74 -9.05 10.41
CA VAL A 190 -7.52 -8.30 9.17
C VAL A 190 -8.60 -8.69 8.17
N VAL A 191 -9.46 -7.74 7.85
CA VAL A 191 -10.48 -7.90 6.81
C VAL A 191 -10.05 -7.08 5.60
N PHE A 192 -9.84 -7.73 4.46
CA PHE A 192 -9.53 -7.06 3.20
C PHE A 192 -10.72 -7.17 2.25
N THR A 193 -11.21 -6.02 1.77
CA THR A 193 -12.36 -5.89 0.88
C THR A 193 -11.93 -5.28 -0.44
N PRO A 194 -12.42 -5.75 -1.61
CA PRO A 194 -13.32 -6.89 -1.82
C PRO A 194 -12.77 -8.20 -1.23
N GLY A 195 -13.64 -9.00 -0.61
CA GLY A 195 -13.23 -10.20 0.13
C GLY A 195 -12.59 -11.26 -0.76
N THR A 196 -11.67 -12.05 -0.18
CA THR A 196 -11.04 -13.20 -0.84
C THR A 196 -11.93 -14.46 -0.88
N VAL A 197 -13.11 -14.40 -0.27
CA VAL A 197 -13.87 -15.58 0.19
C VAL A 197 -15.03 -16.00 -0.73
N ARG A 198 -15.46 -15.17 -1.70
CA ARG A 198 -16.48 -15.58 -2.68
C ARG A 198 -15.84 -15.89 -4.03
N ASP A 199 -16.22 -17.05 -4.58
CA ASP A 199 -15.75 -17.69 -5.80
C ASP A 199 -15.15 -16.72 -6.83
N GLY A 200 -13.83 -16.76 -6.96
CA GLY A 200 -13.08 -15.90 -7.86
C GLY A 200 -12.95 -14.48 -7.31
N PHE A 201 -11.84 -14.22 -6.62
CA PHE A 201 -11.33 -12.86 -6.38
C PHE A 201 -11.01 -12.22 -7.74
N ALA A 202 -12.06 -11.72 -8.42
CA ALA A 202 -12.00 -11.09 -9.72
C ALA A 202 -12.62 -9.66 -9.71
N PRO A 203 -12.46 -8.86 -8.65
CA PRO A 203 -13.09 -7.54 -8.53
C PRO A 203 -12.53 -6.51 -9.52
N TYR A 204 -11.46 -6.87 -10.22
CA TYR A 204 -10.76 -6.06 -11.21
C TYR A 204 -10.90 -6.56 -12.64
N LEU A 205 -11.79 -7.54 -12.89
CA LEU A 205 -12.18 -7.81 -14.27
C LEU A 205 -12.70 -6.52 -14.92
N PRO A 206 -12.46 -6.30 -16.22
CA PRO A 206 -12.85 -5.06 -16.90
C PRO A 206 -14.31 -4.65 -16.65
N ARG A 207 -15.24 -5.63 -16.60
CA ARG A 207 -16.67 -5.39 -16.31
C ARG A 207 -16.96 -4.80 -14.92
N PHE A 208 -16.06 -4.99 -13.95
CA PHE A 208 -16.20 -4.45 -12.60
C PHE A 208 -15.40 -3.18 -12.36
N ARG A 209 -14.44 -2.84 -13.25
CA ARG A 209 -13.69 -1.57 -13.19
C ARG A 209 -14.59 -0.35 -13.36
N GLN A 210 -15.68 -0.47 -14.12
CA GLN A 210 -16.66 0.62 -14.26
C GLN A 210 -17.21 1.13 -12.91
N ASN A 211 -17.14 0.32 -11.85
CA ASN A 211 -17.61 0.66 -10.51
C ASN A 211 -16.48 0.94 -9.50
N GLU A 212 -15.21 0.95 -9.90
CA GLU A 212 -14.09 1.09 -8.98
C GLU A 212 -14.07 2.45 -8.28
N VAL A 213 -14.29 3.53 -9.05
CA VAL A 213 -14.38 4.90 -8.54
C VAL A 213 -15.55 5.01 -7.55
N LYS A 214 -16.72 4.53 -7.96
CA LYS A 214 -17.92 4.50 -7.10
C LYS A 214 -17.67 3.75 -5.79
N ARG A 215 -16.98 2.60 -5.85
CA ARG A 215 -16.64 1.79 -4.67
C ARG A 215 -15.64 2.49 -3.76
N CYS A 216 -14.59 3.08 -4.32
CA CYS A 216 -13.61 3.89 -3.60
C CYS A 216 -14.31 5.01 -2.82
N TRP A 217 -15.25 5.72 -3.45
CA TRP A 217 -16.02 6.77 -2.78
C TRP A 217 -17.04 6.27 -1.75
N ILE A 218 -17.62 5.09 -1.94
CA ILE A 218 -18.43 4.43 -0.91
C ILE A 218 -17.57 4.15 0.33
N TRP A 219 -16.35 3.64 0.15
CA TRP A 219 -15.45 3.39 1.27
C TRP A 219 -14.99 4.69 1.92
N PHE A 220 -14.63 5.72 1.15
CA PHE A 220 -14.33 7.04 1.70
C PHE A 220 -15.45 7.54 2.63
N ARG A 221 -16.71 7.50 2.17
CA ARG A 221 -17.86 7.92 2.99
C ARG A 221 -18.06 7.05 4.23
N TYR A 222 -17.70 5.78 4.16
CA TYR A 222 -17.68 4.90 5.33
C TYR A 222 -16.58 5.29 6.32
N LEU A 223 -15.35 5.58 5.85
CA LEU A 223 -14.24 6.03 6.69
C LEU A 223 -14.54 7.40 7.34
N ALA A 224 -15.21 8.29 6.61
CA ALA A 224 -15.56 9.63 7.08
C ALA A 224 -16.80 9.65 8.00
N LYS A 225 -17.43 8.51 8.32
CA LYS A 225 -18.71 8.46 9.07
C LYS A 225 -18.68 9.22 10.41
N ASN A 226 -17.51 9.28 11.05
CA ASN A 226 -17.27 9.97 12.33
C ASN A 226 -16.89 11.45 12.19
N LEU A 227 -17.06 12.05 11.00
CA LEU A 227 -16.92 13.49 10.79
C LEU A 227 -17.85 14.28 11.69
N SER A 228 -17.32 15.30 12.36
CA SER A 228 -18.06 16.18 13.25
C SER A 228 -19.31 16.75 12.57
N PRO A 229 -20.47 16.77 13.25
CA PRO A 229 -21.67 17.44 12.77
C PRO A 229 -21.60 18.97 12.86
N HIS A 230 -20.46 19.51 13.29
CA HIS A 230 -20.22 20.95 13.46
C HIS A 230 -19.04 21.46 12.62
N GLU A 231 -18.51 20.63 11.72
CA GLU A 231 -17.39 21.02 10.86
C GLU A 231 -17.91 21.66 9.56
N PHE A 232 -17.64 22.96 9.39
CA PHE A 232 -18.04 23.72 8.21
C PHE A 232 -16.86 23.91 7.25
N LYS A 233 -17.16 24.02 5.95
CA LYS A 233 -16.21 24.45 4.93
C LYS A 233 -16.68 25.79 4.38
N HIS A 234 -15.74 26.73 4.35
CA HIS A 234 -15.93 28.07 3.77
C HIS A 234 -15.14 28.18 2.46
N ILE A 235 -15.80 28.67 1.39
CA ILE A 235 -15.19 28.97 0.09
C ILE A 235 -15.84 30.24 -0.45
N GLY A 236 -15.12 31.37 -0.40
CA GLY A 236 -15.72 32.68 -0.66
C GLY A 236 -16.90 32.92 0.28
N ASP A 237 -18.07 33.25 -0.27
CA ASP A 237 -19.32 33.45 0.48
C ASP A 237 -20.08 32.15 0.78
N GLN A 238 -19.62 31.01 0.26
CA GLN A 238 -20.25 29.72 0.50
C GLN A 238 -19.80 29.15 1.85
N CYS A 239 -20.77 28.74 2.67
CA CYS A 239 -20.56 28.02 3.91
C CYS A 239 -21.49 26.81 3.94
N GLU A 240 -20.94 25.62 4.07
CA GLU A 240 -21.72 24.38 4.11
C GLU A 240 -21.10 23.38 5.08
N LEU A 241 -21.94 22.56 5.70
CA LEU A 241 -21.47 21.52 6.61
C LEU A 241 -20.71 20.46 5.80
N GLN A 242 -19.49 20.10 6.22
CA GLN A 242 -18.68 19.11 5.49
C GLN A 242 -19.39 17.77 5.35
N ARG A 243 -20.21 17.37 6.32
CA ARG A 243 -21.05 16.16 6.23
C ARG A 243 -22.07 16.24 5.08
N ASN A 244 -22.63 17.41 4.80
CA ASN A 244 -23.54 17.62 3.67
C ASN A 244 -22.78 17.58 2.34
N ILE A 245 -21.63 18.26 2.28
CA ILE A 245 -20.72 18.26 1.13
C ILE A 245 -20.35 16.82 0.74
N PHE A 246 -19.83 16.04 1.70
CA PHE A 246 -19.47 14.64 1.50
C PHE A 246 -20.69 13.71 1.46
N ARG A 247 -21.91 14.24 1.61
CA ARG A 247 -23.17 13.50 1.61
C ARG A 247 -23.15 12.35 2.61
N ILE A 248 -22.63 12.50 3.83
CA ILE A 248 -22.51 11.40 4.78
C ILE A 248 -23.89 11.05 5.37
N HIS A 249 -24.53 9.99 4.86
CA HIS A 249 -25.89 9.59 5.28
C HIS A 249 -25.92 8.77 6.58
N ARG A 250 -24.77 8.27 7.05
CA ARG A 250 -24.73 7.53 8.31
C ARG A 250 -24.99 8.50 9.46
N VAL A 251 -25.82 8.09 10.42
CA VAL A 251 -26.02 8.84 11.67
C VAL A 251 -24.68 9.02 12.36
N PHE A 252 -24.43 10.23 12.86
CA PHE A 252 -23.23 10.49 13.64
C PHE A 252 -23.34 9.77 14.99
N LEU A 253 -22.41 8.86 15.24
CA LEU A 253 -22.23 8.20 16.53
C LEU A 253 -20.87 8.63 17.08
N PRO A 254 -20.83 9.29 18.26
CA PRO A 254 -19.57 9.73 18.84
C PRO A 254 -18.61 8.54 19.06
N PRO A 255 -17.42 8.55 18.45
CA PRO A 255 -16.42 7.51 18.69
C PRO A 255 -15.83 7.66 20.10
N GLN A 256 -15.30 6.56 20.62
CA GLN A 256 -14.55 6.55 21.88
C GLN A 256 -13.24 7.37 21.74
N PRO A 257 -12.72 7.96 22.84
CA PRO A 257 -11.48 8.72 22.80
C PRO A 257 -10.28 7.82 22.46
N VAL A 258 -9.23 8.41 21.90
CA VAL A 258 -7.99 7.70 21.56
C VAL A 258 -6.78 8.31 22.26
N THR A 259 -5.72 7.52 22.43
CA THR A 259 -4.44 8.01 22.95
C THR A 259 -3.44 8.38 21.86
N CYS A 260 -3.66 7.96 20.61
CA CYS A 260 -2.75 8.24 19.51
C CYS A 260 -2.85 9.68 19.01
N SER A 261 -1.71 10.29 18.64
CA SER A 261 -1.67 11.63 18.04
C SER A 261 -2.37 11.72 16.69
N ASP A 262 -2.12 10.76 15.81
CA ASP A 262 -2.56 10.79 14.42
C ASP A 262 -3.82 9.93 14.22
N LEU A 263 -4.93 10.57 13.85
CA LEU A 263 -6.15 9.87 13.44
C LEU A 263 -6.15 9.50 11.96
N PHE A 264 -5.32 10.16 11.16
CA PHE A 264 -5.26 10.02 9.71
C PHE A 264 -3.81 9.99 9.23
N GLY A 265 -3.56 9.25 8.16
CA GLY A 265 -2.30 9.34 7.42
C GLY A 265 -2.42 8.84 5.99
N CYS A 266 -1.37 9.07 5.22
CA CYS A 266 -1.27 8.66 3.82
C CYS A 266 0.18 8.36 3.44
N SER A 267 0.39 7.74 2.28
CA SER A 267 1.73 7.56 1.72
C SER A 267 2.34 8.91 1.30
N GLN A 268 3.65 9.05 1.46
CA GLN A 268 4.36 10.33 1.25
C GLN A 268 4.15 10.91 -0.16
N ASN A 269 4.05 10.05 -1.18
CA ASN A 269 3.86 10.41 -2.58
C ASN A 269 2.47 10.98 -2.93
N ILE A 270 1.51 10.93 -2.00
CA ILE A 270 0.17 11.53 -2.16
C ILE A 270 -0.18 12.48 -1.02
N GLY A 271 0.76 12.73 -0.10
CA GLY A 271 0.57 13.66 1.01
C GLY A 271 0.59 15.11 0.57
N ILE A 272 0.36 16.00 1.53
CA ILE A 272 0.24 17.45 1.28
C ILE A 272 1.45 18.03 0.53
N GLY A 273 2.68 17.58 0.84
CA GLY A 273 3.88 18.05 0.15
C GLY A 273 3.91 17.70 -1.33
N ALA A 274 3.42 16.51 -1.71
CA ALA A 274 3.31 16.12 -3.12
C ALA A 274 2.22 16.92 -3.84
N GLN A 275 1.06 17.07 -3.18
CA GLN A 275 -0.05 17.86 -3.71
C GLN A 275 0.33 19.33 -3.96
N THR A 276 0.98 19.98 -2.98
CA THR A 276 1.44 21.37 -3.11
C THR A 276 2.48 21.52 -4.21
N LYS A 277 3.42 20.58 -4.32
CA LYS A 277 4.45 20.60 -5.37
C LYS A 277 3.84 20.61 -6.78
N ASP A 278 2.74 19.88 -6.96
CA ASP A 278 2.08 19.74 -8.25
C ASP A 278 0.95 20.77 -8.45
N GLY A 279 0.75 21.70 -7.51
CA GLY A 279 -0.32 22.70 -7.58
C GLY A 279 -1.73 22.10 -7.55
N PHE A 280 -1.89 20.92 -6.96
CA PHE A 280 -3.17 20.22 -6.94
C PHE A 280 -4.22 20.94 -6.09
N VAL A 281 -5.40 21.17 -6.68
CA VAL A 281 -6.59 21.70 -5.99
C VAL A 281 -7.72 20.70 -6.15
N SER A 282 -8.19 20.14 -5.03
CA SER A 282 -9.27 19.15 -5.04
C SER A 282 -10.63 19.79 -5.33
N LYS A 283 -11.61 19.02 -5.83
CA LYS A 283 -12.99 19.53 -6.00
C LYS A 283 -13.64 19.97 -4.69
N PHE A 284 -13.19 19.41 -3.57
CA PHE A 284 -13.59 19.86 -2.23
C PHE A 284 -13.09 21.27 -1.93
N ASP A 285 -11.84 21.58 -2.28
CA ASP A 285 -11.23 22.89 -2.04
C ASP A 285 -11.61 23.95 -3.06
N SER A 286 -11.95 23.54 -4.30
CA SER A 286 -12.40 24.45 -5.35
C SER A 286 -13.89 24.82 -5.24
N GLY A 287 -14.67 24.14 -4.40
CA GLY A 287 -16.12 24.34 -4.29
C GLY A 287 -16.95 23.63 -5.36
N ASP A 288 -16.35 22.81 -6.23
CA ASP A 288 -17.09 22.01 -7.22
C ASP A 288 -17.66 20.73 -6.58
N TRP A 289 -18.49 20.91 -5.56
CA TRP A 289 -19.02 19.81 -4.75
C TRP A 289 -19.94 18.88 -5.52
N THR A 290 -20.45 19.32 -6.68
CA THR A 290 -21.25 18.49 -7.58
C THR A 290 -20.45 17.34 -8.19
N LYS A 291 -19.13 17.51 -8.31
CA LYS A 291 -18.22 16.54 -8.95
C LYS A 291 -17.38 15.70 -7.99
N LEU A 292 -17.52 15.86 -6.66
CA LEU A 292 -16.70 15.17 -5.64
C LEU A 292 -16.50 13.67 -5.90
N TYR A 293 -17.55 13.01 -6.40
CA TYR A 293 -17.58 11.55 -6.58
C TYR A 293 -17.71 11.13 -8.04
N SER A 294 -17.54 12.07 -8.98
CA SER A 294 -17.71 11.79 -10.40
C SER A 294 -16.57 10.94 -10.97
N GLY A 295 -15.38 11.03 -10.37
CA GLY A 295 -14.17 10.46 -10.94
C GLY A 295 -13.47 11.40 -11.93
N SER A 296 -13.90 12.66 -12.01
CA SER A 296 -13.30 13.66 -12.91
C SER A 296 -11.78 13.75 -12.80
N GLU A 297 -11.22 13.55 -11.61
CA GLU A 297 -9.77 13.51 -11.37
C GLU A 297 -9.08 12.40 -12.18
N LEU A 298 -9.71 11.23 -12.28
CA LEU A 298 -9.20 10.13 -13.10
C LEU A 298 -9.33 10.43 -14.59
N ASP A 299 -10.37 11.14 -15.00
CA ASP A 299 -10.56 11.54 -16.40
C ASP A 299 -9.56 12.64 -16.80
N GLU A 300 -9.26 13.59 -15.91
CA GLU A 300 -8.20 14.58 -16.07
C GLU A 300 -6.83 13.90 -16.29
N TYR A 301 -6.51 12.87 -15.50
CA TYR A 301 -5.31 12.05 -15.71
C TYR A 301 -5.28 11.41 -17.10
N ARG A 302 -6.38 10.77 -17.52
CA ARG A 302 -6.48 10.09 -18.82
C ARG A 302 -6.30 11.06 -19.97
N GLN A 303 -6.90 12.24 -19.88
CA GLN A 303 -6.75 13.30 -20.87
C GLN A 303 -5.30 13.79 -20.96
N HIS A 304 -4.64 13.98 -19.81
CA HIS A 304 -3.23 14.36 -19.76
C HIS A 304 -2.32 13.32 -20.43
N VAL A 305 -2.52 12.03 -20.14
CA VAL A 305 -1.75 10.93 -20.79
C VAL A 305 -1.98 10.94 -22.30
N GLN A 306 -3.22 11.02 -22.77
CA GLN A 306 -3.54 11.05 -24.20
C GLN A 306 -2.97 12.28 -24.92
N GLN A 307 -2.93 13.44 -24.25
CA GLN A 307 -2.30 14.63 -24.82
C GLN A 307 -0.79 14.45 -24.93
N HIS A 308 -0.14 13.96 -23.87
CA HIS A 308 1.29 13.70 -23.87
C HIS A 308 1.72 12.67 -24.93
N GLU A 309 0.94 11.60 -25.12
CA GLU A 309 1.18 10.61 -26.18
C GLU A 309 1.10 11.26 -27.57
N ARG A 310 0.05 12.05 -27.84
CA ARG A 310 -0.10 12.78 -29.12
C ARG A 310 1.04 13.76 -29.36
N ASP A 311 1.44 14.52 -28.35
CA ASP A 311 2.54 15.48 -28.47
C ASP A 311 3.88 14.78 -28.76
N THR A 312 4.10 13.61 -28.15
CA THR A 312 5.28 12.77 -28.39
C THR A 312 5.28 12.20 -29.81
N GLU A 313 4.14 11.73 -30.30
CA GLU A 313 3.99 11.23 -31.68
C GLU A 313 4.22 12.35 -32.71
N LEU A 314 3.64 13.53 -32.49
CA LEU A 314 3.83 14.69 -33.37
C LEU A 314 5.31 15.12 -33.40
N ALA A 315 5.98 15.19 -32.25
CA ALA A 315 7.41 15.48 -32.19
C ALA A 315 8.24 14.46 -32.99
N ALA A 316 7.94 13.17 -32.84
CA ALA A 316 8.62 12.10 -33.59
C ALA A 316 8.37 12.18 -35.11
N ILE A 317 7.20 12.65 -35.55
CA ILE A 317 6.91 12.91 -36.97
C ILE A 317 7.71 14.11 -37.48
N PHE A 318 7.73 15.21 -36.73
CA PHE A 318 8.49 16.41 -37.11
C PHE A 318 9.99 16.12 -37.26
N ASP A 319 10.55 15.29 -36.38
CA ASP A 319 11.96 14.89 -36.46
C ASP A 319 12.27 14.02 -37.70
N ARG A 320 11.29 13.25 -38.19
CA ARG A 320 11.43 12.44 -39.41
C ARG A 320 11.32 13.26 -40.70
N VAL A 321 10.59 14.37 -40.68
CA VAL A 321 10.35 15.22 -41.86
C VAL A 321 11.48 16.24 -42.06
N LYS A 322 12.33 16.48 -41.06
CA LYS A 322 13.52 17.36 -41.16
C LYS A 322 14.74 16.72 -41.87
N ILE A 323 14.51 15.71 -42.71
CA ILE A 323 15.52 15.06 -43.56
C ILE A 323 15.28 15.50 -45.01
#